data_AF-A0A955YV09-F1
#
_entry.id   AF-A0A955YV09-F1
#
_cell.length_a   1.000
_cell.length_b   1.000
_cell.length_c   1.000
_cell.angle_alpha   90.00
_cell.angle_beta   90.00
_cell.angle_gamma   90.00
#
_symmetry.space_group_name_H-M   'P 1'
#
loop_
_entity.id
_entity.type
_entity.pdbx_description
1 polymer ?
#
loop_
_entity_poly.entity_id
_entity_poly.type
_entity_poly.pdbx_seq_one_letter_code
_entity_poly.pdbx_strand_id
1 'polypeptide(L)'
;MTEDAAFATRVAPVLAPHRAEFLTKTGGDPDGLWPVAGPYDNEALQDEHYTGHSFWALLGLKEGKRIAAAAGLGAIAADYQSTYDTYRTTFFEKLDSITALTGGYIPPGVDDPLSGYDWANASAGVYPFGEIAPSDPRVAETAWVVREHKYQEGIMTYGSSNAHVRKLAQERGETVPTGWLHHYQTIYTTMTNLLLGEQRRVVEDLYGLLVHTSSTHAGFEYGIQPWGNRDPRGNRPPHGWFAARYNELLRHMLLREEGSTLHLASALSPAWVKPGQTVAVRKGATYFGPISYEFTFHAGGGTLTMTPSFRTAPEAVVVHVPWFATGVTATADGAAVPISGGAIEVPSSTKTVDFQWSVDGAPDLSFDAAVEAYRHKYYDRPAREDYEFLFATPRAPTFATEQRIFLEKATIDLFVPGGLGTIHYTTDGSSPTTASPTFQAPFEITQNTTVKAIANYNGTLRGPVAAAF
;
A
#
# COMPACT_ATOMS: atom_id res chain seq x y z
N MET A 1 7.67 -17.97 -15.27
CA MET A 1 9.07 -17.53 -15.38
C MET A 1 9.96 -18.51 -16.15
N THR A 2 9.87 -19.82 -15.91
CA THR A 2 10.78 -20.82 -16.52
C THR A 2 10.26 -21.43 -17.83
N GLU A 3 8.96 -21.33 -18.11
CA GLU A 3 8.30 -22.02 -19.25
C GLU A 3 8.56 -23.54 -19.27
N ASP A 4 8.77 -24.14 -18.09
CA ASP A 4 9.04 -25.56 -17.94
C ASP A 4 7.76 -26.39 -18.11
N ALA A 5 7.49 -26.78 -19.35
CA ALA A 5 6.34 -27.61 -19.70
C ALA A 5 6.41 -29.00 -19.03
N ALA A 6 7.60 -29.56 -18.82
CA ALA A 6 7.76 -30.86 -18.16
C ALA A 6 7.36 -30.78 -16.68
N PHE A 7 7.69 -29.68 -16.00
CA PHE A 7 7.18 -29.40 -14.66
C PHE A 7 5.66 -29.30 -14.66
N ALA A 8 5.06 -28.56 -15.61
CA ALA A 8 3.62 -28.42 -15.70
C ALA A 8 2.93 -29.78 -15.90
N THR A 9 3.42 -30.63 -16.80
CA THR A 9 2.92 -31.99 -17.01
C THR A 9 3.02 -32.85 -15.75
N ARG A 10 4.10 -32.70 -14.95
CA ARG A 10 4.28 -33.44 -13.70
C ARG A 10 3.26 -33.03 -12.62
N VAL A 11 2.89 -31.76 -12.57
CA VAL A 11 1.93 -31.23 -11.58
C VAL A 11 0.47 -31.41 -12.02
N ALA A 12 0.21 -31.41 -13.33
CA ALA A 12 -1.14 -31.48 -13.90
C ALA A 12 -2.10 -32.53 -13.31
N PRO A 13 -1.66 -33.73 -12.86
CA PRO A 13 -2.56 -34.72 -12.26
C PRO A 13 -3.34 -34.24 -11.03
N VAL A 14 -2.86 -33.22 -10.30
CA VAL A 14 -3.57 -32.69 -9.12
C VAL A 14 -4.73 -31.76 -9.48
N LEU A 15 -4.78 -31.28 -10.72
CA LEU A 15 -5.71 -30.22 -11.12
C LEU A 15 -7.17 -30.66 -11.11
N ALA A 16 -7.50 -31.82 -11.71
CA ALA A 16 -8.89 -32.27 -11.76
C ALA A 16 -9.47 -32.59 -10.36
N PRO A 17 -8.76 -33.32 -9.47
CA PRO A 17 -9.21 -33.53 -8.10
C PRO A 17 -9.41 -32.24 -7.30
N HIS A 18 -8.47 -31.29 -7.38
CA HIS A 18 -8.57 -30.01 -6.66
C HIS A 18 -9.78 -29.20 -7.13
N ARG A 19 -10.04 -29.14 -8.44
CA ARG A 19 -11.22 -28.45 -8.96
C ARG A 19 -12.52 -29.13 -8.51
N ALA A 20 -12.57 -30.45 -8.50
CA ALA A 20 -13.75 -31.19 -8.05
C ALA A 20 -14.04 -30.94 -6.56
N GLU A 21 -13.00 -30.91 -5.72
CA GLU A 21 -13.13 -30.54 -4.32
C GLU A 21 -13.58 -29.09 -4.17
N PHE A 22 -12.98 -28.16 -4.91
CA PHE A 22 -13.39 -26.76 -4.93
C PHE A 22 -14.88 -26.59 -5.21
N LEU A 23 -15.38 -27.20 -6.29
CA LEU A 23 -16.80 -27.17 -6.66
C LEU A 23 -17.71 -27.81 -5.60
N THR A 24 -17.23 -28.87 -4.94
CA THR A 24 -17.98 -29.51 -3.85
C THR A 24 -18.10 -28.58 -2.65
N LYS A 25 -17.00 -27.91 -2.28
CA LYS A 25 -16.95 -26.98 -1.15
C LYS A 25 -17.81 -25.74 -1.41
N THR A 26 -17.63 -25.10 -2.56
CA THR A 26 -18.40 -23.90 -2.90
C THR A 26 -19.86 -24.22 -3.20
N GLY A 27 -20.17 -25.38 -3.77
CA GLY A 27 -21.56 -25.81 -4.01
C GLY A 27 -22.32 -26.20 -2.74
N GLY A 28 -21.59 -26.52 -1.65
CA GLY A 28 -22.18 -26.76 -0.33
C GLY A 28 -22.34 -25.50 0.52
N ASP A 29 -21.75 -24.39 0.08
CA ASP A 29 -21.85 -23.10 0.74
C ASP A 29 -23.11 -22.34 0.30
N PRO A 30 -23.91 -21.75 1.20
CA PRO A 30 -25.14 -21.04 0.85
C PRO A 30 -24.95 -19.87 -0.11
N ASP A 31 -23.79 -19.20 -0.05
CA ASP A 31 -23.46 -18.05 -0.88
C ASP A 31 -22.67 -18.45 -2.13
N GLY A 32 -22.40 -19.75 -2.32
CA GLY A 32 -21.57 -20.23 -3.44
C GLY A 32 -20.10 -19.85 -3.30
N LEU A 33 -19.65 -19.44 -2.11
CA LEU A 33 -18.31 -18.96 -1.84
C LEU A 33 -17.41 -20.06 -1.29
N TRP A 34 -16.13 -19.75 -1.11
CA TRP A 34 -15.26 -20.66 -0.39
C TRP A 34 -15.72 -20.66 1.07
N PRO A 35 -16.02 -21.82 1.69
CA PRO A 35 -16.82 -21.87 2.91
C PRO A 35 -16.32 -20.99 4.04
N VAL A 36 -17.26 -20.56 4.88
CA VAL A 36 -16.96 -19.87 6.14
C VAL A 36 -15.90 -20.60 6.96
N ALA A 37 -15.08 -19.81 7.63
CA ALA A 37 -13.94 -20.29 8.39
C ALA A 37 -13.95 -19.72 9.81
N GLY A 38 -13.45 -20.50 10.77
CA GLY A 38 -13.16 -20.00 12.11
C GLY A 38 -11.93 -19.07 12.11
N PRO A 39 -11.57 -18.46 13.25
CA PRO A 39 -10.45 -17.54 13.34
C PRO A 39 -9.16 -18.31 13.13
N TYR A 40 -8.63 -18.24 11.92
CA TYR A 40 -7.29 -18.70 11.60
C TYR A 40 -6.28 -17.59 11.90
N ASP A 41 -5.00 -17.92 11.77
CA ASP A 41 -3.99 -16.90 11.47
C ASP A 41 -4.47 -16.10 10.25
N ASN A 42 -4.25 -14.78 10.23
CA ASN A 42 -4.71 -13.79 9.23
C ASN A 42 -5.82 -12.81 9.67
N GLU A 43 -7.03 -12.86 9.10
CA GLU A 43 -8.08 -11.84 9.30
C GLU A 43 -8.85 -11.98 10.63
N ALA A 44 -8.66 -13.10 11.35
CA ALA A 44 -9.31 -13.39 12.64
C ALA A 44 -10.84 -13.28 12.63
N LEU A 45 -11.48 -13.69 11.54
CA LEU A 45 -12.94 -13.74 11.40
C LEU A 45 -13.51 -15.02 12.01
N GLN A 46 -14.71 -14.93 12.59
CA GLN A 46 -15.40 -16.06 13.23
C GLN A 46 -16.67 -16.40 12.43
N ASP A 47 -16.69 -17.57 11.81
CA ASP A 47 -17.85 -18.09 11.06
C ASP A 47 -18.30 -17.18 9.89
N GLU A 48 -17.33 -16.49 9.26
CA GLU A 48 -17.55 -15.60 8.11
C GLU A 48 -16.69 -16.02 6.89
N HIS A 49 -17.07 -15.51 5.73
CA HIS A 49 -16.34 -15.60 4.47
C HIS A 49 -15.20 -14.58 4.41
N TYR A 50 -13.99 -15.10 4.22
CA TYR A 50 -12.78 -14.28 4.14
C TYR A 50 -12.62 -13.69 2.74
N THR A 51 -12.53 -12.36 2.65
CA THR A 51 -12.19 -11.66 1.40
C THR A 51 -10.86 -12.16 0.83
N GLY A 52 -9.87 -12.34 1.71
CA GLY A 52 -8.56 -12.88 1.34
C GLY A 52 -8.61 -14.28 0.75
N HIS A 53 -9.42 -15.19 1.30
CA HIS A 53 -9.55 -16.55 0.79
C HIS A 53 -10.15 -16.58 -0.61
N SER A 54 -11.16 -15.74 -0.88
CA SER A 54 -11.74 -15.64 -2.22
C SER A 54 -10.73 -15.13 -3.26
N PHE A 55 -9.88 -14.16 -2.90
CA PHE A 55 -8.78 -13.74 -3.76
C PHE A 55 -7.74 -14.85 -3.99
N TRP A 56 -7.38 -15.62 -2.97
CA TRP A 56 -6.49 -16.79 -3.12
C TRP A 56 -7.12 -17.91 -3.97
N ALA A 57 -8.42 -18.16 -3.83
CA ALA A 57 -9.16 -19.11 -4.64
C ALA A 57 -9.12 -18.73 -6.12
N LEU A 58 -9.39 -17.46 -6.43
CA LEU A 58 -9.31 -16.91 -7.78
C LEU A 58 -7.91 -17.04 -8.39
N LEU A 59 -6.87 -16.70 -7.61
CA LEU A 59 -5.48 -16.88 -8.04
C LEU A 59 -5.16 -18.36 -8.29
N GLY A 60 -5.60 -19.27 -7.41
CA GLY A 60 -5.45 -20.71 -7.58
C GLY A 60 -6.10 -21.24 -8.86
N LEU A 61 -7.30 -20.74 -9.20
CA LEU A 61 -8.00 -21.10 -10.44
C LEU A 61 -7.27 -20.56 -11.69
N LYS A 62 -6.78 -19.31 -11.64
CA LYS A 62 -5.94 -18.73 -12.71
C LYS A 62 -4.67 -19.55 -12.97
N GLU A 63 -3.96 -19.91 -11.91
CA GLU A 63 -2.73 -20.70 -12.03
C GLU A 63 -3.01 -22.14 -12.45
N GLY A 64 -4.11 -22.75 -11.99
CA GLY A 64 -4.55 -24.07 -12.45
C GLY A 64 -4.83 -24.10 -13.96
N LYS A 65 -5.52 -23.07 -14.49
CA LYS A 65 -5.67 -22.88 -15.95
C LYS A 65 -4.31 -22.79 -16.64
N ARG A 66 -3.38 -22.01 -16.10
CA ARG A 66 -2.05 -21.81 -16.68
C ARG A 66 -1.24 -23.10 -16.73
N ILE A 67 -1.26 -23.90 -15.66
CA ILE A 67 -0.60 -25.21 -15.60
C ILE A 67 -1.23 -26.16 -16.62
N ALA A 68 -2.57 -26.24 -16.68
CA ALA A 68 -3.26 -27.09 -17.64
C ALA A 68 -2.92 -26.71 -19.09
N ALA A 69 -2.90 -25.42 -19.42
CA ALA A 69 -2.52 -24.93 -20.74
C ALA A 69 -1.06 -25.30 -21.09
N ALA A 70 -0.14 -25.09 -20.15
CA ALA A 70 1.28 -25.44 -20.33
C ALA A 70 1.51 -26.96 -20.49
N ALA A 71 0.66 -27.78 -19.89
CA ALA A 71 0.67 -29.24 -20.03
C ALA A 71 -0.07 -29.76 -21.27
N GLY A 72 -0.64 -28.88 -22.12
CA GLY A 72 -1.42 -29.27 -23.30
C GLY A 72 -2.82 -29.82 -23.01
N LEU A 73 -3.34 -29.60 -21.80
CA LEU A 73 -4.64 -30.11 -21.33
C LEU A 73 -5.75 -29.09 -21.54
N GLY A 74 -6.07 -28.80 -22.81
CA GLY A 74 -7.01 -27.73 -23.19
C GLY A 74 -8.40 -27.82 -22.55
N ALA A 75 -8.96 -29.03 -22.40
CA ALA A 75 -10.25 -29.23 -21.74
C ALA A 75 -10.20 -28.85 -20.25
N ILE A 76 -9.15 -29.25 -19.53
CA ILE A 76 -8.97 -28.90 -18.11
C ILE A 76 -8.74 -27.39 -17.97
N ALA A 77 -7.99 -26.77 -18.88
CA ALA A 77 -7.80 -25.32 -18.88
C ALA A 77 -9.14 -24.56 -19.05
N ALA A 78 -10.00 -25.04 -19.96
CA ALA A 78 -11.34 -24.47 -20.16
C ALA A 78 -12.24 -24.67 -18.93
N ASP A 79 -12.19 -25.84 -18.29
CA ASP A 79 -12.90 -26.14 -17.05
C ASP A 79 -12.51 -25.20 -15.90
N TYR A 80 -11.21 -24.96 -15.73
CA TYR A 80 -10.69 -24.00 -14.75
C TYR A 80 -11.10 -22.55 -15.06
N GLN A 81 -11.09 -22.15 -16.34
CA GLN A 81 -11.57 -20.83 -16.75
C GLN A 81 -13.04 -20.65 -16.41
N SER A 82 -13.89 -21.63 -16.76
CA SER A 82 -15.32 -21.56 -16.45
C SER A 82 -15.58 -21.51 -14.94
N THR A 83 -14.83 -22.28 -14.13
CA THR A 83 -14.95 -22.20 -12.67
C THR A 83 -14.50 -20.86 -12.11
N TYR A 84 -13.40 -20.30 -12.65
CA TYR A 84 -12.95 -18.95 -12.31
C TYR A 84 -14.03 -17.91 -12.62
N ASP A 85 -14.60 -17.92 -13.81
CA ASP A 85 -15.60 -16.93 -14.24
C ASP A 85 -16.85 -16.97 -13.36
N THR A 86 -17.36 -18.17 -13.07
CA THR A 86 -18.52 -18.35 -12.18
C THR A 86 -18.20 -17.87 -10.77
N TYR A 87 -17.11 -18.35 -10.17
CA TYR A 87 -16.75 -18.01 -8.79
C TYR A 87 -16.45 -16.52 -8.63
N ARG A 88 -15.76 -15.92 -9.61
CA ARG A 88 -15.47 -14.47 -9.62
C ARG A 88 -16.77 -13.66 -9.64
N THR A 89 -17.73 -14.05 -10.47
CA THR A 89 -19.01 -13.35 -10.55
C THR A 89 -19.72 -13.37 -9.19
N THR A 90 -19.89 -14.56 -8.59
CA THR A 90 -20.52 -14.71 -7.28
C THR A 90 -19.80 -13.94 -6.17
N PHE A 91 -18.47 -14.05 -6.11
CA PHE A 91 -17.69 -13.32 -5.11
C PHE A 91 -17.79 -11.80 -5.28
N PHE A 92 -17.70 -11.28 -6.50
CA PHE A 92 -17.74 -9.84 -6.75
C PHE A 92 -19.11 -9.23 -6.47
N GLU A 93 -20.22 -9.96 -6.68
CA GLU A 93 -21.56 -9.49 -6.27
C GLU A 93 -21.64 -9.23 -4.75
N LYS A 94 -21.09 -10.15 -3.95
CA LYS A 94 -21.01 -9.99 -2.49
C LYS A 94 -20.02 -8.89 -2.10
N LEU A 95 -18.84 -8.85 -2.74
CA LEU A 95 -17.80 -7.86 -2.50
C LEU A 95 -18.28 -6.42 -2.79
N ASP A 96 -19.02 -6.22 -3.87
CA ASP A 96 -19.58 -4.92 -4.24
C ASP A 96 -20.60 -4.46 -3.18
N SER A 97 -21.44 -5.38 -2.71
CA SER A 97 -22.45 -5.10 -1.68
C SER A 97 -21.82 -4.68 -0.36
N ILE A 98 -20.81 -5.42 0.12
CA ILE A 98 -20.15 -5.11 1.40
C ILE A 98 -19.30 -3.84 1.32
N THR A 99 -18.64 -3.60 0.18
CA THR A 99 -17.77 -2.42 -0.03
C THR A 99 -18.58 -1.13 -0.17
N ALA A 100 -19.84 -1.21 -0.62
CA ALA A 100 -20.74 -0.05 -0.62
C ALA A 100 -21.03 0.47 0.79
N LEU A 101 -21.00 -0.40 1.81
CA LEU A 101 -21.26 -0.02 3.20
C LEU A 101 -20.11 0.73 3.86
N THR A 102 -18.91 0.66 3.28
CA THR A 102 -17.67 1.19 3.85
C THR A 102 -17.16 2.44 3.12
N GLY A 103 -17.91 2.92 2.11
CA GLY A 103 -17.50 4.05 1.27
C GLY A 103 -16.40 3.70 0.26
N GLY A 104 -16.20 2.42 -0.07
CA GLY A 104 -15.21 1.99 -1.07
C GLY A 104 -14.02 1.21 -0.50
N TYR A 105 -13.88 1.13 0.82
CA TYR A 105 -12.86 0.29 1.47
C TYR A 105 -13.25 -1.20 1.40
N ILE A 106 -12.34 -2.07 0.99
CA ILE A 106 -12.59 -3.51 0.92
C ILE A 106 -12.36 -4.17 2.31
N PRO A 107 -13.41 -4.67 2.98
CA PRO A 107 -13.30 -5.26 4.32
C PRO A 107 -12.63 -6.65 4.31
N PRO A 108 -12.12 -7.10 5.48
CA PRO A 108 -11.46 -8.41 5.60
C PRO A 108 -12.42 -9.60 5.41
N GLY A 109 -13.69 -9.43 5.79
CA GLY A 109 -14.77 -10.38 5.52
C GLY A 109 -15.81 -9.80 4.56
N VAL A 110 -16.56 -10.66 3.89
CA VAL A 110 -17.65 -10.23 2.99
C VAL A 110 -19.05 -10.34 3.60
N ASP A 111 -19.16 -10.73 4.87
CA ASP A 111 -20.44 -10.86 5.59
C ASP A 111 -20.73 -9.67 6.51
N ASP A 112 -19.73 -9.19 7.26
CA ASP A 112 -19.83 -7.99 8.11
C ASP A 112 -18.64 -7.03 7.85
N PRO A 113 -18.88 -5.76 7.44
CA PRO A 113 -17.79 -4.83 7.18
C PRO A 113 -17.05 -4.38 8.45
N LEU A 114 -17.62 -4.63 9.64
CA LEU A 114 -17.07 -4.22 10.93
C LEU A 114 -16.23 -5.33 11.59
N SER A 115 -16.26 -6.54 11.06
CA SER A 115 -15.55 -7.69 11.61
C SER A 115 -14.07 -7.76 11.20
N GLY A 116 -13.32 -8.54 11.98
CA GLY A 116 -11.97 -8.97 11.66
C GLY A 116 -10.89 -7.89 11.68
N TYR A 117 -9.71 -8.29 11.22
CA TYR A 117 -8.51 -7.47 11.10
C TYR A 117 -8.08 -7.43 9.64
N ASP A 118 -7.56 -6.28 9.21
CA ASP A 118 -6.96 -6.18 7.89
C ASP A 118 -5.83 -7.20 7.72
N TRP A 119 -5.80 -7.86 6.57
CA TRP A 119 -4.75 -8.77 6.14
C TRP A 119 -4.61 -8.75 4.62
N ALA A 120 -5.13 -9.75 3.90
CA ALA A 120 -5.01 -9.81 2.45
C ALA A 120 -5.91 -8.76 1.75
N ASN A 121 -7.03 -8.39 2.38
CA ASN A 121 -7.92 -7.32 1.90
C ASN A 121 -7.18 -5.97 1.78
N ALA A 122 -6.15 -5.71 2.59
CA ALA A 122 -5.38 -4.47 2.54
C ALA A 122 -4.64 -4.27 1.20
N SER A 123 -4.45 -5.34 0.42
CA SER A 123 -3.96 -5.25 -0.96
C SER A 123 -5.00 -4.74 -1.96
N ALA A 124 -6.27 -4.64 -1.55
CA ALA A 124 -7.42 -4.34 -2.38
C ALA A 124 -7.62 -5.30 -3.57
N GLY A 125 -7.15 -6.56 -3.46
CA GLY A 125 -7.25 -7.54 -4.54
C GLY A 125 -6.30 -7.29 -5.71
N VAL A 126 -5.37 -6.33 -5.59
CA VAL A 126 -4.44 -5.97 -6.66
C VAL A 126 -3.21 -6.87 -6.62
N TYR A 127 -2.51 -6.91 -5.50
CA TYR A 127 -1.27 -7.67 -5.37
C TYR A 127 -1.38 -8.67 -4.21
N PRO A 128 -1.05 -9.96 -4.40
CA PRO A 128 -0.52 -10.59 -5.61
C PRO A 128 -1.60 -11.08 -6.59
N PHE A 129 -2.87 -10.75 -6.37
CA PHE A 129 -4.00 -11.45 -6.97
C PHE A 129 -4.34 -11.01 -8.40
N GLY A 130 -4.21 -9.71 -8.70
CA GLY A 130 -4.58 -9.12 -9.98
C GLY A 130 -6.07 -9.30 -10.31
N GLU A 131 -6.94 -9.23 -9.31
CA GLU A 131 -8.40 -9.37 -9.48
C GLU A 131 -9.11 -8.04 -9.69
N ILE A 132 -8.51 -6.96 -9.16
CA ILE A 132 -9.01 -5.59 -9.27
C ILE A 132 -7.91 -4.74 -9.92
N ALA A 133 -8.28 -3.94 -10.92
CA ALA A 133 -7.35 -3.06 -11.60
C ALA A 133 -6.92 -1.92 -10.66
N PRO A 134 -5.65 -1.46 -10.68
CA PRO A 134 -5.20 -0.32 -9.87
C PRO A 134 -6.04 0.96 -10.06
N SER A 135 -6.66 1.13 -11.24
CA SER A 135 -7.52 2.27 -11.55
C SER A 135 -8.92 2.21 -10.92
N ASP A 136 -9.31 1.09 -10.31
CA ASP A 136 -10.59 0.97 -9.60
C ASP A 136 -10.55 1.85 -8.33
N PRO A 137 -11.56 2.72 -8.11
CA PRO A 137 -11.55 3.66 -6.98
C PRO A 137 -11.47 2.97 -5.61
N ARG A 138 -11.95 1.72 -5.49
CA ARG A 138 -11.86 0.96 -4.24
C ARG A 138 -10.42 0.66 -3.84
N VAL A 139 -9.51 0.55 -4.81
CA VAL A 139 -8.09 0.31 -4.55
C VAL A 139 -7.46 1.51 -3.86
N ALA A 140 -7.68 2.71 -4.41
CA ALA A 140 -7.18 3.95 -3.82
C ALA A 140 -7.79 4.20 -2.43
N GLU A 141 -9.11 4.00 -2.28
CA GLU A 141 -9.78 4.16 -0.98
C GLU A 141 -9.26 3.14 0.05
N THR A 142 -9.15 1.86 -0.31
CA THR A 142 -8.65 0.82 0.61
C THR A 142 -7.21 1.11 1.03
N ALA A 143 -6.32 1.43 0.08
CA ALA A 143 -4.94 1.77 0.37
C ALA A 143 -4.82 3.02 1.26
N TRP A 144 -5.68 4.02 1.05
CA TRP A 144 -5.73 5.23 1.86
C TRP A 144 -6.24 4.94 3.29
N VAL A 145 -7.40 4.29 3.43
CA VAL A 145 -8.00 3.98 4.74
C VAL A 145 -7.07 3.12 5.58
N VAL A 146 -6.47 2.06 5.01
CA VAL A 146 -5.51 1.22 5.73
C VAL A 146 -4.31 2.04 6.17
N ARG A 147 -3.69 2.81 5.26
CA ARG A 147 -2.48 3.55 5.59
C ARG A 147 -2.71 4.63 6.64
N GLU A 148 -3.79 5.39 6.54
CA GLU A 148 -4.07 6.51 7.44
C GLU A 148 -4.59 6.10 8.82
N HIS A 149 -5.16 4.89 8.97
CA HIS A 149 -5.83 4.49 10.21
C HIS A 149 -5.21 3.27 10.89
N LYS A 150 -4.34 2.53 10.20
CA LYS A 150 -3.67 1.34 10.77
C LYS A 150 -2.17 1.49 10.94
N TYR A 151 -1.55 2.64 10.67
CA TYR A 151 -0.09 2.76 10.76
C TYR A 151 0.38 3.28 12.12
N GLN A 152 1.55 2.80 12.53
CA GLN A 152 2.36 3.29 13.64
C GLN A 152 3.83 3.15 13.28
N GLU A 153 4.67 4.13 13.62
CA GLU A 153 6.11 4.11 13.28
C GLU A 153 6.41 3.90 11.77
N GLY A 154 5.46 4.26 10.89
CA GLY A 154 5.54 4.00 9.44
C GLY A 154 5.30 2.54 9.02
N ILE A 155 4.74 1.70 9.91
CA ILE A 155 4.44 0.29 9.68
C ILE A 155 2.96 0.03 9.99
N MET A 156 2.30 -0.79 9.16
CA MET A 156 0.94 -1.24 9.40
C MET A 156 0.82 -2.04 10.71
N THR A 157 -0.28 -1.86 11.42
CA THR A 157 -0.59 -2.58 12.67
C THR A 157 -1.60 -3.70 12.45
N TYR A 158 -1.38 -4.80 13.16
CA TYR A 158 -2.25 -5.98 13.21
C TYR A 158 -3.02 -6.06 14.53
N GLY A 159 -4.21 -6.65 14.49
CA GLY A 159 -5.09 -6.81 15.64
C GLY A 159 -6.01 -5.61 15.91
N SER A 160 -6.75 -5.71 17.02
CA SER A 160 -7.80 -4.80 17.53
C SER A 160 -9.08 -4.73 16.68
N SER A 161 -8.95 -4.37 15.41
CA SER A 161 -10.04 -4.07 14.49
C SER A 161 -9.49 -3.79 13.09
N ASN A 162 -10.37 -3.81 12.09
CA ASN A 162 -10.05 -3.38 10.74
C ASN A 162 -9.97 -1.83 10.61
N ALA A 163 -9.44 -1.35 9.49
CA ALA A 163 -9.14 0.06 9.25
C ALA A 163 -10.40 0.93 9.17
N HIS A 164 -11.50 0.39 8.63
CA HIS A 164 -12.78 1.08 8.57
C HIS A 164 -13.36 1.34 9.97
N VAL A 165 -13.32 0.33 10.85
CA VAL A 165 -13.74 0.50 12.25
C VAL A 165 -12.88 1.55 12.97
N ARG A 166 -11.56 1.58 12.70
CA ARG A 166 -10.68 2.60 13.28
C ARG A 166 -10.98 4.01 12.77
N LYS A 167 -11.21 4.18 11.47
CA LYS A 167 -11.64 5.44 10.87
C LYS A 167 -12.90 5.96 11.56
N LEU A 168 -13.93 5.12 11.66
CA LEU A 168 -15.19 5.48 12.31
C LEU A 168 -15.02 5.84 13.79
N ALA A 169 -14.19 5.09 14.53
CA ALA A 169 -13.90 5.39 15.94
C ALA A 169 -13.18 6.74 16.09
N GLN A 170 -12.18 7.03 15.26
CA GLN A 170 -11.48 8.31 15.26
C GLN A 170 -12.40 9.48 14.90
N GLU A 171 -13.30 9.31 13.94
CA GLU A 171 -14.34 10.30 13.59
C GLU A 171 -15.29 10.57 14.77
N ARG A 172 -15.55 9.57 15.63
CA ARG A 172 -16.33 9.71 16.86
C ARG A 172 -15.51 10.17 18.08
N GLY A 173 -14.19 10.34 17.93
CA GLY A 173 -13.30 10.68 19.04
C GLY A 173 -13.09 9.54 20.05
N GLU A 174 -13.32 8.29 19.63
CA GLU A 174 -13.13 7.09 20.44
C GLU A 174 -11.67 6.60 20.36
N THR A 175 -11.16 6.06 21.47
CA THR A 175 -9.85 5.42 21.50
C THR A 175 -9.98 3.95 21.12
N VAL A 176 -9.19 3.51 20.14
CA VAL A 176 -9.09 2.10 19.75
C VAL A 176 -7.67 1.60 20.09
N PRO A 177 -7.50 0.38 20.63
CA PRO A 177 -6.18 -0.19 20.83
C PRO A 177 -5.36 -0.17 19.53
N THR A 178 -4.09 0.25 19.60
CA THR A 178 -3.23 0.43 18.42
C THR A 178 -2.85 -0.88 17.74
N GLY A 179 -2.96 -2.03 18.41
CA GLY A 179 -2.49 -3.32 17.89
C GLY A 179 -0.97 -3.46 17.95
N TRP A 180 -0.42 -4.37 17.16
CA TRP A 180 1.01 -4.65 17.07
C TRP A 180 1.55 -4.27 15.69
N LEU A 181 2.79 -3.79 15.61
CA LEU A 181 3.46 -3.60 14.33
C LEU A 181 3.49 -4.93 13.55
N HIS A 182 3.30 -4.86 12.23
CA HIS A 182 3.33 -6.02 11.37
C HIS A 182 4.09 -5.75 10.06
N HIS A 183 5.22 -6.43 9.89
CA HIS A 183 6.15 -6.21 8.78
C HIS A 183 5.56 -6.55 7.40
N TYR A 184 5.27 -7.82 7.12
CA TYR A 184 4.85 -8.17 5.75
C TYR A 184 3.42 -7.75 5.40
N GLN A 185 2.57 -7.45 6.40
CA GLN A 185 1.28 -6.79 6.15
C GLN A 185 1.46 -5.39 5.57
N THR A 186 2.43 -4.63 6.11
CA THR A 186 2.83 -3.34 5.54
C THR A 186 3.17 -3.52 4.06
N ILE A 187 3.91 -4.57 3.70
CA ILE A 187 4.31 -4.83 2.31
C ILE A 187 3.12 -5.09 1.36
N TYR A 188 2.02 -5.72 1.82
CA TYR A 188 0.81 -5.81 0.98
C TYR A 188 0.29 -4.42 0.61
N THR A 189 0.17 -3.54 1.61
CA THR A 189 -0.29 -2.15 1.41
C THR A 189 0.72 -1.36 0.56
N THR A 190 2.01 -1.52 0.81
CA THR A 190 3.07 -0.83 0.07
C THR A 190 3.11 -1.27 -1.40
N MET A 191 2.89 -2.55 -1.71
CA MET A 191 2.78 -3.03 -3.09
C MET A 191 1.58 -2.45 -3.82
N THR A 192 0.44 -2.29 -3.14
CA THR A 192 -0.72 -1.59 -3.73
C THR A 192 -0.40 -0.13 -4.01
N ASN A 193 0.23 0.58 -3.08
CA ASN A 193 0.70 1.96 -3.32
C ASN A 193 1.69 2.05 -4.49
N LEU A 194 2.58 1.06 -4.65
CA LEU A 194 3.49 0.99 -5.80
C LEU A 194 2.75 0.86 -7.13
N LEU A 195 1.68 0.05 -7.18
CA LEU A 195 0.86 -0.12 -8.39
C LEU A 195 -0.05 1.08 -8.66
N LEU A 196 -0.40 1.86 -7.63
CA LEU A 196 -1.06 3.17 -7.76
C LEU A 196 -0.11 4.30 -8.22
N GLY A 197 1.20 4.05 -8.26
CA GLY A 197 2.20 5.08 -8.58
C GLY A 197 2.53 6.03 -7.41
N GLU A 198 2.13 5.68 -6.18
CA GLU A 198 2.34 6.45 -4.96
C GLU A 198 3.78 6.31 -4.43
N GLN A 199 4.77 6.65 -5.26
CA GLN A 199 6.19 6.40 -5.02
C GLN A 199 6.68 6.93 -3.67
N ARG A 200 6.21 8.11 -3.25
CA ARG A 200 6.56 8.70 -1.96
C ARG A 200 6.18 7.76 -0.80
N ARG A 201 4.94 7.27 -0.78
CA ARG A 201 4.44 6.36 0.26
C ARG A 201 5.24 5.06 0.27
N VAL A 202 5.57 4.53 -0.91
CA VAL A 202 6.40 3.34 -1.04
C VAL A 202 7.76 3.51 -0.38
N VAL A 203 8.44 4.64 -0.63
CA VAL A 203 9.75 4.93 -0.07
C VAL A 203 9.67 5.18 1.45
N GLU A 204 8.65 5.88 1.92
CA GLU A 204 8.40 6.09 3.35
C GLU A 204 8.20 4.75 4.08
N ASP A 205 7.35 3.87 3.55
CA ASP A 205 7.07 2.56 4.14
C ASP A 205 8.30 1.65 4.10
N LEU A 206 9.09 1.68 3.01
CA LEU A 206 10.36 0.95 2.91
C LEU A 206 11.32 1.33 4.05
N TYR A 207 11.48 2.63 4.31
CA TYR A 207 12.34 3.08 5.39
C TYR A 207 11.74 2.81 6.78
N GLY A 208 10.42 2.89 6.93
CA GLY A 208 9.70 2.43 8.12
C GLY A 208 10.06 0.99 8.45
N LEU A 209 9.93 0.07 7.48
CA LEU A 209 10.31 -1.33 7.62
C LEU A 209 11.79 -1.50 8.00
N LEU A 210 12.70 -0.79 7.33
CA LEU A 210 14.14 -0.94 7.56
C LEU A 210 14.57 -0.52 8.97
N VAL A 211 14.02 0.57 9.51
CA VAL A 211 14.30 1.04 10.88
C VAL A 211 13.92 -0.02 11.94
N HIS A 212 12.98 -0.89 11.60
CA HIS A 212 12.47 -1.93 12.49
C HIS A 212 13.17 -3.28 12.34
N THR A 213 14.12 -3.41 11.42
CA THR A 213 14.98 -4.60 11.32
C THR A 213 16.00 -4.69 12.47
N SER A 214 16.53 -5.89 12.71
CA SER A 214 17.64 -6.11 13.64
C SER A 214 18.95 -5.53 13.10
N SER A 215 20.02 -5.55 13.91
CA SER A 215 21.39 -5.20 13.46
C SER A 215 21.94 -6.10 12.34
N THR A 216 21.28 -7.21 12.05
CA THR A 216 21.60 -8.11 10.93
C THR A 216 20.58 -8.01 9.79
N HIS A 217 19.74 -6.97 9.80
CA HIS A 217 18.62 -6.74 8.88
C HIS A 217 17.57 -7.87 8.87
N ALA A 218 17.43 -8.59 9.98
CA ALA A 218 16.35 -9.56 10.15
C ALA A 218 15.07 -8.84 10.59
N GLY A 219 13.95 -9.12 9.92
CA GLY A 219 12.63 -8.66 10.37
C GLY A 219 11.85 -9.72 11.16
N PHE A 220 10.74 -9.28 11.73
CA PHE A 220 9.75 -10.09 12.44
C PHE A 220 8.48 -10.23 11.58
N GLU A 221 7.47 -10.94 12.07
CA GLU A 221 6.12 -10.90 11.50
C GLU A 221 5.26 -9.89 12.27
N TYR A 222 4.92 -10.16 13.53
CA TYR A 222 4.14 -9.27 14.41
C TYR A 222 4.56 -9.37 15.89
N GLY A 223 3.90 -8.61 16.77
CA GLY A 223 3.96 -8.77 18.24
C GLY A 223 4.65 -7.63 18.98
N ILE A 224 5.33 -6.74 18.24
CA ILE A 224 5.95 -5.54 18.78
C ILE A 224 4.87 -4.47 19.03
N GLN A 225 4.82 -3.96 20.25
CA GLN A 225 3.95 -2.83 20.58
C GLN A 225 4.53 -1.53 20.01
N PRO A 226 3.69 -0.71 19.35
CA PRO A 226 4.09 0.59 18.87
C PRO A 226 4.78 1.44 19.93
N TRP A 227 5.92 2.01 19.58
CA TRP A 227 6.80 2.81 20.42
C TRP A 227 7.12 2.14 21.77
N GLY A 228 7.12 0.81 21.80
CA GLY A 228 7.40 0.00 22.98
C GLY A 228 8.84 -0.52 23.01
N ASN A 229 9.09 -1.56 23.80
CA ASN A 229 10.44 -2.13 23.99
C ASN A 229 11.00 -2.93 22.79
N ARG A 230 10.31 -2.90 21.63
CA ARG A 230 10.67 -3.65 20.41
C ARG A 230 10.79 -5.17 20.60
N ASP A 231 10.18 -5.73 21.64
CA ASP A 231 10.20 -7.18 21.91
C ASP A 231 9.16 -7.91 21.03
N PRO A 232 9.58 -8.77 20.09
CA PRO A 232 8.67 -9.55 19.27
C PRO A 232 8.09 -10.78 20.01
N ARG A 233 8.41 -10.93 21.30
CA ARG A 233 7.92 -12.01 22.17
C ARG A 233 8.29 -13.39 21.61
N GLY A 234 7.29 -14.20 21.29
CA GLY A 234 7.47 -15.52 20.68
C GLY A 234 7.84 -15.49 19.20
N ASN A 235 7.62 -14.35 18.51
CA ASN A 235 7.76 -14.23 17.07
C ASN A 235 9.19 -13.80 16.66
N ARG A 236 10.15 -14.65 16.97
CA ARG A 236 11.58 -14.30 16.92
C ARG A 236 12.07 -14.11 15.47
N PRO A 237 12.75 -13.00 15.15
CA PRO A 237 13.51 -12.84 13.91
C PRO A 237 14.61 -13.92 13.75
N PRO A 238 14.98 -14.30 12.51
CA PRO A 238 14.46 -13.80 11.24
C PRO A 238 13.15 -14.47 10.81
N HIS A 239 12.16 -13.67 10.41
CA HIS A 239 10.93 -14.18 9.82
C HIS A 239 11.05 -14.37 8.30
N GLY A 240 10.84 -15.60 7.82
CA GLY A 240 11.03 -15.96 6.40
C GLY A 240 10.12 -15.22 5.43
N TRP A 241 8.84 -15.03 5.80
CA TRP A 241 7.90 -14.28 4.97
C TRP A 241 8.30 -12.81 4.81
N PHE A 242 8.80 -12.18 5.88
CA PHE A 242 9.33 -10.82 5.76
C PHE A 242 10.50 -10.77 4.79
N ALA A 243 11.48 -11.68 4.93
CA ALA A 243 12.65 -11.69 4.06
C ALA A 243 12.26 -11.88 2.58
N ALA A 244 11.30 -12.76 2.28
CA ALA A 244 10.80 -12.97 0.93
C ALA A 244 10.08 -11.73 0.38
N ARG A 245 9.12 -11.19 1.14
CA ARG A 245 8.30 -10.03 0.73
C ARG A 245 9.12 -8.75 0.62
N TYR A 246 10.13 -8.57 1.47
CA TYR A 246 11.04 -7.43 1.40
C TYR A 246 11.86 -7.45 0.10
N ASN A 247 12.43 -8.61 -0.25
CA ASN A 247 13.15 -8.77 -1.52
C ASN A 247 12.22 -8.57 -2.72
N GLU A 248 10.98 -9.02 -2.61
CA GLU A 248 9.97 -8.84 -3.64
C GLU A 248 9.58 -7.37 -3.82
N LEU A 249 9.38 -6.62 -2.73
CA LEU A 249 9.14 -5.17 -2.76
C LEU A 249 10.28 -4.44 -3.45
N LEU A 250 11.52 -4.65 -2.98
CA LEU A 250 12.69 -4.01 -3.59
C LEU A 250 12.84 -4.38 -5.07
N ARG A 251 12.59 -5.65 -5.41
CA ARG A 251 12.54 -6.08 -6.80
C ARG A 251 11.49 -5.26 -7.56
N HIS A 252 10.25 -5.19 -7.08
CA HIS A 252 9.15 -4.53 -7.80
C HIS A 252 9.32 -3.02 -7.92
N MET A 253 9.96 -2.37 -6.95
CA MET A 253 10.36 -0.96 -7.05
C MET A 253 11.31 -0.72 -8.23
N LEU A 254 12.17 -1.69 -8.56
CA LEU A 254 13.22 -1.54 -9.58
C LEU A 254 12.88 -2.19 -10.93
N LEU A 255 12.19 -3.32 -10.91
CA LEU A 255 11.84 -4.16 -12.05
C LEU A 255 10.58 -4.94 -11.69
N ARG A 256 9.50 -4.76 -12.44
CA ARG A 256 8.28 -5.57 -12.28
C ARG A 256 7.60 -5.78 -13.61
N GLU A 257 6.80 -6.83 -13.67
CA GLU A 257 5.99 -7.13 -14.83
C GLU A 257 4.51 -6.85 -14.54
N GLU A 258 3.79 -6.37 -15.55
CA GLU A 258 2.35 -6.09 -15.45
C GLU A 258 1.67 -6.45 -16.77
N GLY A 259 0.88 -7.53 -16.78
CA GLY A 259 0.19 -7.96 -18.01
C GLY A 259 1.13 -8.30 -19.17
N SER A 260 1.27 -7.40 -20.14
CA SER A 260 2.13 -7.51 -21.32
C SER A 260 3.31 -6.51 -21.31
N THR A 261 3.42 -5.68 -20.27
CA THR A 261 4.44 -4.63 -20.16
C THR A 261 5.49 -4.96 -19.10
N LEU A 262 6.67 -4.36 -19.26
CA LEU A 262 7.78 -4.44 -18.31
C LEU A 262 8.07 -3.07 -17.71
N HIS A 263 8.03 -2.94 -16.39
CA HIS A 263 8.17 -1.66 -15.69
C HIS A 263 9.54 -1.58 -15.00
N LEU A 264 10.25 -0.48 -15.22
CA LEU A 264 11.56 -0.18 -14.65
C LEU A 264 11.46 1.04 -13.72
N ALA A 265 12.20 0.99 -12.61
CA ALA A 265 12.34 2.11 -11.67
C ALA A 265 11.01 2.66 -11.12
N SER A 266 10.00 1.80 -10.94
CA SER A 266 8.66 2.17 -10.46
C SER A 266 8.62 2.99 -9.18
N ALA A 267 9.62 2.88 -8.30
CA ALA A 267 9.82 3.83 -7.22
C ALA A 267 11.32 3.94 -6.87
N LEU A 268 11.84 5.16 -6.83
CA LEU A 268 13.23 5.44 -6.45
C LEU A 268 13.30 6.43 -5.29
N SER A 269 14.12 6.16 -4.29
CA SER A 269 14.36 7.13 -3.21
C SER A 269 15.13 8.36 -3.69
N PRO A 270 14.82 9.58 -3.21
CA PRO A 270 15.66 10.77 -3.41
C PRO A 270 17.13 10.54 -3.03
N ALA A 271 17.40 9.68 -2.05
CA ALA A 271 18.75 9.34 -1.61
C ALA A 271 19.57 8.55 -2.66
N TRP A 272 18.92 8.01 -3.70
CA TRP A 272 19.52 7.18 -4.76
C TRP A 272 19.68 7.93 -6.10
N VAL A 273 19.05 9.10 -6.25
CA VAL A 273 18.94 9.86 -7.50
C VAL A 273 19.85 11.12 -7.46
N LYS A 274 20.97 11.06 -6.75
CA LYS A 274 21.93 12.19 -6.67
C LYS A 274 22.92 12.12 -7.84
N PRO A 275 23.41 13.26 -8.36
CA PRO A 275 24.44 13.28 -9.39
C PRO A 275 25.64 12.42 -9.04
N GLY A 276 26.07 11.56 -9.97
CA GLY A 276 27.17 10.60 -9.79
C GLY A 276 26.73 9.26 -9.16
N GLN A 277 25.48 9.11 -8.74
CA GLN A 277 24.94 7.83 -8.29
C GLN A 277 24.36 7.03 -9.46
N THR A 278 24.21 5.73 -9.22
CA THR A 278 23.70 4.77 -10.19
C THR A 278 22.79 3.76 -9.50
N VAL A 279 21.63 3.49 -10.10
CA VAL A 279 20.77 2.35 -9.76
C VAL A 279 20.87 1.33 -10.90
N ALA A 280 21.10 0.06 -10.57
CA ALA A 280 21.26 -0.98 -11.60
C ALA A 280 20.56 -2.27 -11.23
N VAL A 281 19.94 -2.90 -12.23
CA VAL A 281 19.46 -4.28 -12.17
C VAL A 281 20.30 -5.11 -13.12
N ARG A 282 20.88 -6.21 -12.63
CA ARG A 282 21.76 -7.09 -13.42
C ARG A 282 21.13 -8.46 -13.55
N LYS A 283 20.87 -8.91 -14.79
CA LYS A 283 20.25 -10.21 -15.10
C LYS A 283 18.94 -10.44 -14.33
N GLY A 284 18.13 -9.40 -14.15
CA GLY A 284 16.83 -9.50 -13.49
C GLY A 284 15.92 -10.44 -14.28
N ALA A 285 15.49 -11.52 -13.64
CA ALA A 285 14.63 -12.52 -14.27
C ALA A 285 13.21 -11.98 -14.43
N THR A 286 12.68 -12.04 -15.65
CA THR A 286 11.27 -11.71 -15.92
C THR A 286 10.59 -12.86 -16.65
N TYR A 287 9.26 -12.88 -16.70
CA TYR A 287 8.58 -13.85 -17.56
C TYR A 287 8.80 -13.60 -19.07
N PHE A 288 9.26 -12.42 -19.49
CA PHE A 288 9.70 -12.13 -20.88
C PHE A 288 11.11 -12.65 -21.19
N GLY A 289 11.93 -12.87 -20.17
CA GLY A 289 13.37 -13.15 -20.27
C GLY A 289 14.19 -12.15 -19.46
N PRO A 290 15.48 -12.45 -19.19
CA PRO A 290 16.29 -11.58 -18.35
C PRO A 290 16.56 -10.22 -18.98
N ILE A 291 16.65 -9.19 -18.15
CA ILE A 291 17.10 -7.84 -18.54
C ILE A 291 18.18 -7.37 -17.57
N SER A 292 19.14 -6.61 -18.08
CA SER A 292 19.96 -5.72 -17.25
C SER A 292 19.67 -4.27 -17.63
N TYR A 293 19.67 -3.36 -16.67
CA TYR A 293 19.71 -1.93 -16.93
C TYR A 293 20.57 -1.21 -15.90
N GLU A 294 21.09 -0.06 -16.30
CA GLU A 294 21.80 0.88 -15.44
C GLU A 294 21.19 2.26 -15.63
N PHE A 295 20.83 2.93 -14.53
CA PHE A 295 20.32 4.29 -14.50
C PHE A 295 21.32 5.17 -13.76
N THR A 296 22.08 5.95 -14.52
CA THR A 296 23.13 6.83 -14.00
C THR A 296 22.63 8.26 -13.96
N PHE A 297 22.74 8.90 -12.80
CA PHE A 297 22.21 10.24 -12.56
C PHE A 297 23.32 11.28 -12.69
N HIS A 298 23.02 12.40 -13.31
CA HIS A 298 23.94 13.51 -13.48
C HIS A 298 23.25 14.84 -13.14
N ALA A 299 24.02 15.93 -13.14
CA ALA A 299 23.43 17.25 -12.98
C ALA A 299 22.39 17.47 -14.10
N GLY A 300 21.16 17.83 -13.72
CA GLY A 300 20.07 18.14 -14.66
C GLY A 300 19.39 16.93 -15.32
N GLY A 301 19.59 15.69 -14.86
CA GLY A 301 18.94 14.53 -15.49
C GLY A 301 19.50 13.17 -15.11
N GLY A 302 19.30 12.20 -15.99
CA GLY A 302 19.91 10.88 -15.90
C GLY A 302 19.80 10.10 -17.21
N THR A 303 20.70 9.15 -17.40
CA THR A 303 20.70 8.24 -18.56
C THR A 303 20.46 6.82 -18.08
N LEU A 304 19.43 6.17 -18.65
CA LEU A 304 19.12 4.77 -18.43
C LEU A 304 19.54 3.95 -19.66
N THR A 305 20.43 2.99 -19.48
CA THR A 305 20.90 2.07 -20.52
C THR A 305 20.39 0.66 -20.25
N MET A 306 19.83 0.00 -21.25
CA MET A 306 19.21 -1.32 -21.15
C MET A 306 19.91 -2.36 -22.03
N THR A 307 20.04 -3.56 -21.49
CA THR A 307 20.52 -4.75 -22.19
C THR A 307 19.50 -5.89 -22.02
N PRO A 308 18.38 -5.85 -22.76
CA PRO A 308 17.37 -6.90 -22.69
C PRO A 308 17.83 -8.17 -23.43
N SER A 309 17.47 -9.33 -22.89
CA SER A 309 17.65 -10.66 -23.49
C SER A 309 16.33 -11.42 -23.43
N PHE A 310 15.29 -10.83 -24.00
CA PHE A 310 13.94 -11.39 -23.99
C PHE A 310 13.83 -12.62 -24.88
N ARG A 311 13.14 -13.66 -24.37
CA ARG A 311 12.63 -14.79 -25.15
C ARG A 311 11.38 -14.37 -25.92
N THR A 312 10.49 -13.69 -25.21
CA THR A 312 9.26 -13.08 -25.75
C THR A 312 9.30 -11.62 -25.37
N ALA A 313 9.30 -10.72 -26.34
CA ALA A 313 9.37 -9.29 -26.08
C ALA A 313 8.09 -8.81 -25.36
N PRO A 314 8.19 -7.94 -24.34
CA PRO A 314 7.03 -7.22 -23.85
C PRO A 314 6.49 -6.30 -24.94
N GLU A 315 5.19 -5.99 -24.87
CA GLU A 315 4.55 -5.01 -25.77
C GLU A 315 5.23 -3.64 -25.63
N ALA A 316 5.58 -3.28 -24.40
CA ALA A 316 6.32 -2.08 -24.08
C ALA A 316 7.17 -2.21 -22.82
N VAL A 317 8.19 -1.36 -22.74
CA VAL A 317 8.94 -1.09 -21.50
C VAL A 317 8.49 0.26 -20.97
N VAL A 318 8.03 0.30 -19.72
CA VAL A 318 7.59 1.50 -19.02
C VAL A 318 8.69 1.94 -18.06
N VAL A 319 9.27 3.12 -18.28
CA VAL A 319 10.29 3.69 -17.40
C VAL A 319 9.65 4.79 -16.57
N HIS A 320 9.63 4.60 -15.25
CA HIS A 320 8.99 5.51 -14.32
C HIS A 320 9.91 6.67 -13.98
N VAL A 321 9.32 7.86 -13.87
CA VAL A 321 9.99 9.10 -13.50
C VAL A 321 9.86 9.29 -11.98
N PRO A 322 10.94 9.63 -11.25
CA PRO A 322 10.85 9.91 -9.82
C PRO A 322 9.84 11.04 -9.55
N TRP A 323 8.90 10.83 -8.60
CA TRP A 323 7.80 11.77 -8.34
C TRP A 323 8.24 13.19 -7.93
N PHE A 324 9.47 13.34 -7.44
CA PHE A 324 10.06 14.60 -7.03
C PHE A 324 10.84 15.30 -8.16
N ALA A 325 10.93 14.69 -9.34
CA ALA A 325 11.54 15.30 -10.51
C ALA A 325 10.55 16.30 -11.15
N THR A 326 11.06 17.46 -11.55
CA THR A 326 10.29 18.54 -12.18
C THR A 326 10.92 18.95 -13.51
N GLY A 327 10.13 19.58 -14.38
CA GLY A 327 10.61 20.03 -15.69
C GLY A 327 11.08 18.88 -16.59
N VAL A 328 10.43 17.72 -16.48
CA VAL A 328 10.93 16.47 -17.06
C VAL A 328 10.74 16.46 -18.57
N THR A 329 11.81 16.14 -19.30
CA THR A 329 11.77 15.77 -20.72
C THR A 329 12.58 14.49 -20.92
N ALA A 330 12.27 13.73 -21.98
CA ALA A 330 12.96 12.48 -22.24
C ALA A 330 13.13 12.21 -23.74
N THR A 331 14.21 11.51 -24.09
CA THR A 331 14.43 10.91 -25.40
C THR A 331 14.74 9.43 -25.27
N ALA A 332 14.16 8.60 -26.14
CA ALA A 332 14.50 7.19 -26.28
C ALA A 332 15.27 6.97 -27.59
N ASP A 333 16.47 6.41 -27.50
CA ASP A 333 17.40 6.24 -28.62
C ASP A 333 17.54 7.52 -29.49
N GLY A 334 17.55 8.69 -28.83
CA GLY A 334 17.67 10.02 -29.46
C GLY A 334 16.38 10.64 -29.98
N ALA A 335 15.24 9.94 -29.94
CA ALA A 335 13.93 10.47 -30.33
C ALA A 335 13.13 10.95 -29.11
N ALA A 336 12.49 12.12 -29.20
CA ALA A 336 11.64 12.63 -28.13
C ALA A 336 10.46 11.69 -27.85
N VAL A 337 10.18 11.44 -26.56
CA VAL A 337 9.06 10.59 -26.11
C VAL A 337 8.15 11.36 -25.15
N PRO A 338 6.83 11.16 -25.23
CA PRO A 338 5.90 11.81 -24.32
C PRO A 338 5.98 11.20 -22.92
N ILE A 339 5.77 12.04 -21.91
CA ILE A 339 5.63 11.63 -20.51
C ILE A 339 4.14 11.66 -20.17
N SER A 340 3.62 10.56 -19.65
CA SER A 340 2.23 10.43 -19.23
C SER A 340 2.16 9.67 -17.91
N GLY A 341 1.34 10.14 -16.96
CA GLY A 341 1.16 9.47 -15.68
C GLY A 341 2.44 9.27 -14.86
N GLY A 342 3.44 10.13 -15.03
CA GLY A 342 4.74 10.01 -14.33
C GLY A 342 5.66 8.93 -14.90
N ALA A 343 5.44 8.48 -16.14
CA ALA A 343 6.30 7.51 -16.81
C ALA A 343 6.42 7.81 -18.31
N ILE A 344 7.34 7.11 -18.97
CA ILE A 344 7.41 7.00 -20.43
C ILE A 344 7.20 5.54 -20.83
N GLU A 345 6.63 5.35 -22.01
CA GLU A 345 6.49 4.03 -22.64
C GLU A 345 7.39 3.97 -23.88
N VAL A 346 8.23 2.95 -23.96
CA VAL A 346 9.21 2.79 -25.04
C VAL A 346 9.18 1.38 -25.63
N PRO A 347 9.55 1.20 -26.92
CA PRO A 347 9.67 -0.13 -27.51
C PRO A 347 10.61 -1.04 -26.74
N SER A 348 10.34 -2.34 -26.71
CA SER A 348 11.17 -3.35 -26.05
C SER A 348 12.58 -3.50 -26.64
N SER A 349 12.83 -2.97 -27.84
CA SER A 349 14.14 -2.89 -28.48
C SER A 349 15.01 -1.72 -28.00
N THR A 350 14.43 -0.74 -27.29
CA THR A 350 15.09 0.50 -26.85
C THR A 350 16.38 0.18 -26.09
N LYS A 351 17.43 0.95 -26.34
CA LYS A 351 18.73 0.76 -25.67
C LYS A 351 19.03 1.82 -24.65
N THR A 352 18.67 3.07 -24.94
CA THR A 352 18.96 4.19 -24.07
C THR A 352 17.74 5.08 -23.92
N VAL A 353 17.53 5.56 -22.71
CA VAL A 353 16.60 6.63 -22.40
C VAL A 353 17.37 7.72 -21.67
N ASP A 354 17.37 8.92 -22.22
CA ASP A 354 17.98 10.10 -21.61
C ASP A 354 16.88 11.01 -21.06
N PHE A 355 16.99 11.36 -19.79
CA PHE A 355 16.09 12.27 -19.10
C PHE A 355 16.79 13.60 -18.84
N GLN A 356 16.05 14.70 -18.99
CA GLN A 356 16.40 15.99 -18.40
C GLN A 356 15.34 16.36 -17.37
N TRP A 357 15.77 16.77 -16.18
CA TRP A 357 14.89 17.17 -15.08
C TRP A 357 15.63 18.05 -14.08
N SER A 358 14.90 18.66 -13.15
CA SER A 358 15.44 19.11 -11.87
C SER A 358 14.87 18.27 -10.73
N VAL A 359 15.73 17.93 -9.77
CA VAL A 359 15.35 17.29 -8.49
C VAL A 359 15.55 18.26 -7.32
N ASP A 360 15.65 19.57 -7.62
CA ASP A 360 15.75 20.61 -6.60
C ASP A 360 14.47 20.62 -5.76
N GLY A 361 14.62 20.63 -4.44
CA GLY A 361 13.49 20.54 -3.51
C GLY A 361 12.99 19.11 -3.28
N ALA A 362 13.70 18.08 -3.76
CA ALA A 362 13.40 16.71 -3.37
C ALA A 362 13.41 16.56 -1.83
N PRO A 363 12.44 15.85 -1.25
CA PRO A 363 12.37 15.69 0.20
C PRO A 363 13.56 14.87 0.69
N ASP A 364 13.99 15.13 1.93
CA ASP A 364 14.98 14.28 2.60
C ASP A 364 14.31 12.98 3.07
N LEU A 365 14.15 12.06 2.13
CA LEU A 365 13.75 10.69 2.38
C LEU A 365 14.96 9.80 2.18
N SER A 366 15.56 9.42 3.30
CA SER A 366 16.72 8.53 3.38
C SER A 366 16.58 7.60 4.57
N PHE A 367 17.38 6.53 4.59
CA PHE A 367 17.42 5.63 5.75
C PHE A 367 17.95 6.35 6.99
N ASP A 368 18.96 7.21 6.83
CA ASP A 368 19.52 7.99 7.94
C ASP A 368 18.48 8.95 8.52
N ALA A 369 17.73 9.68 7.68
CA ALA A 369 16.63 10.53 8.12
C ALA A 369 15.53 9.74 8.84
N ALA A 370 15.23 8.51 8.41
CA ALA A 370 14.28 7.63 9.09
C ALA A 370 14.76 7.23 10.49
N VAL A 371 16.05 6.90 10.63
CA VAL A 371 16.67 6.56 11.90
C VAL A 371 16.69 7.76 12.84
N GLU A 372 17.03 8.95 12.34
CA GLU A 372 17.00 10.19 13.11
C GLU A 372 15.59 10.51 13.61
N ALA A 373 14.59 10.47 12.72
CA ALA A 373 13.20 10.68 13.07
C ALA A 373 12.72 9.66 14.11
N TYR A 374 13.05 8.38 13.94
CA TYR A 374 12.72 7.34 14.90
C TYR A 374 13.31 7.63 16.28
N ARG A 375 14.61 7.95 16.35
CA ARG A 375 15.29 8.21 17.62
C ARG A 375 14.71 9.42 18.33
N HIS A 376 14.45 10.50 17.60
CA HIS A 376 13.80 11.70 18.15
C HIS A 376 12.44 11.35 18.77
N LYS A 377 11.56 10.69 17.99
CA LYS A 377 10.21 10.32 18.45
C LYS A 377 10.23 9.31 19.60
N TYR A 378 11.12 8.33 19.54
CA TYR A 378 11.20 7.24 20.52
C TYR A 378 11.80 7.68 21.85
N TYR A 379 12.90 8.44 21.83
CA TYR A 379 13.63 8.84 23.04
C TYR A 379 13.15 10.17 23.63
N ASP A 380 12.85 11.17 22.79
CA ASP A 380 12.52 12.52 23.28
C ASP A 380 11.02 12.68 23.57
N ARG A 381 10.16 11.86 22.97
CA ARG A 381 8.70 11.81 23.17
C ARG A 381 8.00 13.18 23.11
N PRO A 382 8.20 13.99 22.05
CA PRO A 382 7.51 15.27 21.90
C PRO A 382 5.97 15.10 21.89
N ALA A 383 5.25 15.97 22.61
CA ALA A 383 3.81 15.80 22.87
C ALA A 383 2.88 16.08 21.67
N ARG A 384 3.33 16.85 20.67
CA ARG A 384 2.54 17.26 19.48
C ARG A 384 3.06 16.66 18.17
N GLU A 385 3.83 15.60 18.26
CA GLU A 385 4.43 14.93 17.11
C GLU A 385 3.49 13.90 16.48
N ASP A 386 3.74 13.56 15.22
CA ASP A 386 3.07 12.46 14.55
C ASP A 386 3.73 11.12 14.93
N TYR A 387 2.97 10.22 15.55
CA TYR A 387 3.45 8.90 15.95
C TYR A 387 3.01 7.78 14.98
N GLU A 388 2.21 8.11 13.97
CA GLU A 388 1.79 7.17 12.94
C GLU A 388 2.88 6.98 11.88
N PHE A 389 3.55 8.06 11.48
CA PHE A 389 4.59 8.06 10.46
C PHE A 389 5.92 8.61 10.97
N LEU A 390 7.03 8.09 10.44
CA LEU A 390 8.37 8.62 10.77
C LEU A 390 8.61 9.98 10.12
N PHE A 391 8.31 10.09 8.84
CA PHE A 391 8.51 11.31 8.07
C PHE A 391 7.33 12.26 8.23
N ALA A 392 7.62 13.56 8.12
CA ALA A 392 6.62 14.58 8.24
C ALA A 392 5.60 14.47 7.07
N THR A 393 4.34 14.24 7.42
CA THR A 393 3.22 14.12 6.49
C THR A 393 2.09 15.07 6.89
N PRO A 394 1.32 15.63 5.94
CA PRO A 394 0.15 16.44 6.28
C PRO A 394 -0.87 15.61 7.06
N ARG A 395 -1.20 16.05 8.28
CA ARG A 395 -2.17 15.45 9.19
C ARG A 395 -3.39 16.33 9.38
N ALA A 396 -4.52 15.74 9.78
CA ALA A 396 -5.66 16.51 10.25
C ALA A 396 -5.32 17.21 11.59
N PRO A 397 -5.93 18.37 11.90
CA PRO A 397 -5.78 19.00 13.21
C PRO A 397 -6.28 18.09 14.33
N THR A 398 -5.76 18.30 15.54
CA THR A 398 -6.16 17.64 16.77
C THR A 398 -6.46 18.69 17.84
N PHE A 399 -7.49 18.44 18.65
CA PHE A 399 -7.77 19.26 19.84
C PHE A 399 -6.86 18.83 20.99
N ALA A 400 -6.13 19.76 21.59
CA ALA A 400 -5.21 19.46 22.70
C ALA A 400 -5.93 19.10 24.00
N THR A 401 -7.17 19.56 24.18
CA THR A 401 -8.00 19.21 25.34
C THR A 401 -8.78 17.93 25.08
N GLU A 402 -8.78 17.01 26.04
CA GLU A 402 -9.67 15.85 26.08
C GLU A 402 -11.04 16.17 26.68
N GLN A 403 -11.16 17.27 27.43
CA GLN A 403 -12.40 17.68 28.07
C GLN A 403 -13.36 18.28 27.04
N ARG A 404 -14.45 17.55 26.77
CA ARG A 404 -15.49 17.88 25.77
C ARG A 404 -16.82 18.31 26.42
N ILE A 405 -16.76 18.81 27.66
CA ILE A 405 -17.94 19.29 28.39
C ILE A 405 -17.79 20.79 28.64
N PHE A 406 -18.72 21.57 28.12
CA PHE A 406 -18.88 22.98 28.44
C PHE A 406 -19.62 23.13 29.77
N LEU A 407 -18.99 23.85 30.69
CA LEU A 407 -19.59 24.21 31.98
C LEU A 407 -19.98 25.70 31.99
N GLU A 408 -18.97 26.57 31.84
CA GLU A 408 -19.14 28.04 31.78
C GLU A 408 -18.27 28.69 30.70
N LYS A 409 -17.06 28.15 30.52
CA LYS A 409 -16.13 28.50 29.45
C LYS A 409 -15.26 27.30 29.11
N ALA A 410 -14.77 27.24 27.87
CA ALA A 410 -13.78 26.24 27.46
C ALA A 410 -12.68 26.89 26.63
N THR A 411 -11.45 26.42 26.78
CA THR A 411 -10.31 26.85 25.96
C THR A 411 -10.13 25.89 24.80
N ILE A 412 -10.19 26.43 23.59
CA ILE A 412 -9.94 25.71 22.35
C ILE A 412 -8.47 25.86 22.00
N ASP A 413 -7.74 24.75 22.04
CA ASP A 413 -6.37 24.64 21.57
C ASP A 413 -6.29 23.55 20.51
N LEU A 414 -5.74 23.90 19.35
CA LEU A 414 -5.64 23.08 18.16
C LEU A 414 -4.18 22.98 17.73
N PHE A 415 -3.78 21.81 17.25
CA PHE A 415 -2.46 21.63 16.65
C PHE A 415 -2.54 20.62 15.50
N VAL A 416 -1.58 20.67 14.58
CA VAL A 416 -1.38 19.57 13.61
C VAL A 416 -0.26 18.69 14.15
N PRO A 417 -0.46 17.36 14.28
CA PRO A 417 0.64 16.45 14.62
C PRO A 417 1.82 16.62 13.66
N GLY A 418 3.02 16.83 14.20
CA GLY A 418 4.23 17.11 13.41
C GLY A 418 4.30 18.53 12.83
N GLY A 419 3.30 19.38 13.08
CA GLY A 419 3.33 20.82 12.79
C GLY A 419 3.23 21.22 11.31
N LEU A 420 2.88 20.31 10.40
CA LEU A 420 2.82 20.62 8.97
C LEU A 420 1.46 21.23 8.54
N GLY A 421 1.48 22.52 8.21
CA GLY A 421 0.36 23.23 7.57
C GLY A 421 -0.32 24.25 8.47
N THR A 422 -1.24 25.01 7.88
CA THR A 422 -2.03 26.04 8.56
C THR A 422 -3.42 25.50 8.91
N ILE A 423 -3.87 25.71 10.14
CA ILE A 423 -5.20 25.28 10.60
C ILE A 423 -6.22 26.36 10.28
N HIS A 424 -7.27 26.00 9.55
CA HIS A 424 -8.46 26.82 9.34
C HIS A 424 -9.61 26.25 10.17
N TYR A 425 -10.44 27.10 10.78
CA TYR A 425 -11.51 26.65 11.67
C TYR A 425 -12.78 27.49 11.57
N THR A 426 -13.86 26.91 12.07
CA THR A 426 -15.18 27.54 12.24
C THR A 426 -15.71 27.20 13.63
N THR A 427 -16.55 28.08 14.18
CA THR A 427 -17.15 27.92 15.53
C THR A 427 -18.68 27.79 15.48
N ASP A 428 -19.27 27.84 14.29
CA ASP A 428 -20.71 27.72 14.05
C ASP A 428 -21.10 26.32 13.56
N GLY A 429 -20.15 25.38 13.53
CA GLY A 429 -20.34 24.03 12.99
C GLY A 429 -20.37 23.92 11.46
N SER A 430 -20.20 25.03 10.72
CA SER A 430 -20.04 24.98 9.25
C SER A 430 -18.70 24.34 8.87
N SER A 431 -18.58 23.79 7.65
CA SER A 431 -17.31 23.18 7.21
C SER A 431 -16.24 24.25 6.95
N PRO A 432 -15.04 24.16 7.56
CA PRO A 432 -13.97 25.12 7.33
C PRO A 432 -13.42 24.98 5.90
N THR A 433 -13.02 26.12 5.33
CA THR A 433 -12.39 26.22 4.01
C THR A 433 -11.07 26.99 4.13
N THR A 434 -10.30 27.09 3.05
CA THR A 434 -9.11 27.95 3.01
C THR A 434 -9.41 29.44 3.18
N ALA A 435 -10.68 29.85 3.04
CA ALA A 435 -11.15 31.20 3.34
C ALA A 435 -11.58 31.40 4.80
N SER A 436 -11.71 30.32 5.59
CA SER A 436 -12.06 30.40 7.01
C SER A 436 -10.89 30.97 7.84
N PRO A 437 -11.17 31.57 9.01
CA PRO A 437 -10.14 32.09 9.91
C PRO A 437 -9.06 31.06 10.24
N THR A 438 -7.82 31.52 10.34
CA THR A 438 -6.68 30.69 10.73
C THR A 438 -6.52 30.64 12.24
N PHE A 439 -6.27 29.47 12.80
CA PHE A 439 -5.92 29.33 14.22
C PHE A 439 -4.48 29.82 14.45
N GLN A 440 -4.31 30.85 15.28
CA GLN A 440 -3.01 31.45 15.61
C GLN A 440 -2.57 31.18 17.05
N ALA A 441 -3.53 31.09 17.97
CA ALA A 441 -3.32 30.82 19.38
C ALA A 441 -4.62 30.27 20.00
N PRO A 442 -4.54 29.60 21.17
CA PRO A 442 -5.73 29.16 21.89
C PRO A 442 -6.71 30.30 22.15
N PHE A 443 -8.01 30.02 22.04
CA PHE A 443 -9.08 31.00 22.28
C PHE A 443 -10.15 30.44 23.23
N GLU A 444 -10.86 31.33 23.93
CA GLU A 444 -11.96 30.94 24.83
C GLU A 444 -13.31 30.97 24.11
N ILE A 445 -14.15 29.98 24.40
CA ILE A 445 -15.59 29.99 24.10
C ILE A 445 -16.38 30.14 25.41
N THR A 446 -17.46 30.93 25.38
CA THR A 446 -18.30 31.26 26.56
C THR A 446 -19.74 30.79 26.42
N GLN A 447 -20.03 29.96 25.41
CA GLN A 447 -21.31 29.30 25.20
C GLN A 447 -21.06 27.99 24.44
N ASN A 448 -22.05 27.09 24.44
CA ASN A 448 -22.02 25.84 23.67
C ASN A 448 -21.64 26.14 22.22
N THR A 449 -20.57 25.50 21.74
CA THR A 449 -19.95 25.82 20.45
C THR A 449 -19.48 24.53 19.79
N THR A 450 -19.81 24.38 18.51
CA THR A 450 -19.23 23.31 17.68
C THR A 450 -18.06 23.88 16.91
N VAL A 451 -16.86 23.43 17.23
CA VAL A 451 -15.64 23.81 16.53
C VAL A 451 -15.34 22.76 15.47
N LYS A 452 -15.14 23.19 14.22
CA LYS A 452 -14.58 22.35 13.15
C LYS A 452 -13.26 22.92 12.67
N ALA A 453 -12.29 22.05 12.40
CA ALA A 453 -10.96 22.46 11.95
C ALA A 453 -10.43 21.59 10.81
N ILE A 454 -9.70 22.20 9.88
CA ILE A 454 -9.01 21.53 8.77
C ILE A 454 -7.58 22.08 8.65
N ALA A 455 -6.61 21.24 8.32
CA ALA A 455 -5.24 21.66 8.04
C ALA A 455 -5.06 21.83 6.53
N ASN A 456 -4.37 22.89 6.12
CA ASN A 456 -3.96 23.13 4.75
C ASN A 456 -2.43 23.11 4.64
N TYR A 457 -1.90 22.21 3.83
CA TYR A 457 -0.49 22.12 3.49
C TYR A 457 -0.31 22.13 1.98
N ASN A 458 0.23 23.23 1.43
CA ASN A 458 0.44 23.43 -0.01
C ASN A 458 -0.80 23.10 -0.87
N GLY A 459 -2.00 23.47 -0.40
CA GLY A 459 -3.27 23.20 -1.08
C GLY A 459 -3.88 21.82 -0.78
N THR A 460 -3.17 20.94 -0.09
CA THR A 460 -3.69 19.67 0.39
C THR A 460 -4.42 19.89 1.71
N LEU A 461 -5.72 19.61 1.72
CA LEU A 461 -6.57 19.73 2.91
C LEU A 461 -6.65 18.40 3.67
N ARG A 462 -6.57 18.45 5.01
CA ARG A 462 -6.67 17.29 5.90
C ARG A 462 -7.67 17.55 7.04
N GLY A 463 -8.66 16.66 7.17
CA GLY A 463 -9.82 16.81 8.05
C GLY A 463 -11.13 16.87 7.23
N PRO A 464 -12.19 17.54 7.73
CA PRO A 464 -12.25 18.30 8.98
C PRO A 464 -12.37 17.39 10.20
N VAL A 465 -11.84 17.84 11.33
CA VAL A 465 -12.18 17.32 12.66
C VAL A 465 -13.24 18.20 13.31
N ALA A 466 -14.06 17.63 14.18
CA ALA A 466 -15.13 18.34 14.87
C ALA A 466 -15.15 18.00 16.36
N ALA A 467 -15.42 18.99 17.20
CA ALA A 467 -15.73 18.79 18.60
C ALA A 467 -16.85 19.76 19.02
N ALA A 468 -17.88 19.21 19.65
CA ALA A 468 -18.84 19.98 20.42
C ALA A 468 -18.36 20.09 21.87
N PHE A 469 -18.53 21.26 22.45
CA PHE A 469 -18.23 21.55 23.84
C PHE A 469 -19.54 21.90 24.55
#